data_AF-A0A292YPG4-F1
#
_entry.id   AF-A0A292YPG4-F1
#
_cell.length_a   1.000
_cell.length_b   1.000
_cell.length_c   1.000
_cell.angle_alpha   90.00
_cell.angle_beta   90.00
_cell.angle_gamma   90.00
#
_symmetry.space_group_name_H-M   'P 1'
#
loop_
_entity.id
_entity.type
_entity.pdbx_description
1 polymer ?
#
loop_
_entity_poly.entity_id
_entity_poly.type
_entity_poly.pdbx_seq_one_letter_code
_entity_poly.pdbx_strand_id
1 'polypeptide(L)'
;MVSDGLASGFSDDELGAVIAAINIDARLSPALGPAVYEPTLRQQCVGDIDGVLQALPTVVRQGTPDSTFPTQYYYKIIDGSVAARALDVSIVAATPQATQLGGYAELTRTVYWYQGDWKLQVPTPRPRIVNSTDGYTPLGGRPHA
;
A
#
# COMPACT_ATOMS: atom_id res chain seq x y z
N MET A 1 12.23 16.22 0.67
CA MET A 1 13.46 16.01 1.46
C MET A 1 13.38 14.57 1.95
N VAL A 2 14.32 13.69 1.60
CA VAL A 2 14.22 12.26 1.95
C VAL A 2 14.79 12.08 3.36
N SER A 3 13.90 11.84 4.32
CA SER A 3 14.26 11.48 5.70
C SER A 3 14.22 9.95 5.83
N ASP A 4 15.40 9.34 5.96
CA ASP A 4 15.65 7.95 6.44
C ASP A 4 14.78 6.82 5.83
N GLY A 5 14.48 6.88 4.53
CA GLY A 5 13.75 5.81 3.83
C GLY A 5 12.24 5.76 4.09
N LEU A 6 11.73 6.65 4.95
CA LEU A 6 10.29 6.81 5.21
C LEU A 6 9.59 7.51 4.04
N ALA A 7 8.32 7.17 3.85
CA ALA A 7 7.46 7.74 2.82
C ALA A 7 6.63 8.90 3.41
N SER A 8 7.05 10.15 3.23
CA SER A 8 6.36 11.28 3.89
C SER A 8 6.18 12.51 2.99
N GLY A 9 5.33 13.44 3.46
CA GLY A 9 5.03 14.70 2.80
C GLY A 9 3.92 14.58 1.75
N PHE A 10 2.99 13.66 1.95
CA PHE A 10 1.83 13.50 1.07
C PHE A 10 0.85 14.67 1.26
N SER A 11 0.11 15.01 0.21
CA SER A 11 -0.92 16.05 0.29
C SER A 11 -2.11 15.58 1.15
N ASP A 12 -2.72 16.53 1.88
CA ASP A 12 -3.96 16.32 2.66
C ASP A 12 -5.19 16.26 1.74
N ASP A 13 -5.18 15.34 0.79
CA ASP A 13 -6.26 15.08 -0.16
C ASP A 13 -6.38 13.57 -0.47
N GLU A 14 -7.41 13.18 -1.23
CA GLU A 14 -7.69 11.77 -1.55
C GLU A 14 -6.56 11.11 -2.36
N LEU A 15 -5.94 11.86 -3.28
CA LEU A 15 -4.85 11.32 -4.09
C LEU A 15 -3.58 11.12 -3.23
N GLY A 16 -3.28 12.06 -2.35
CA GLY A 16 -2.22 11.96 -1.35
C GLY A 16 -2.41 10.74 -0.45
N ALA A 17 -3.65 10.48 -0.01
CA ALA A 17 -4.00 9.31 0.79
C ALA A 17 -3.73 7.99 0.05
N VAL A 18 -4.11 7.91 -1.23
CA VAL A 18 -3.85 6.74 -2.10
C VAL A 18 -2.36 6.52 -2.30
N ILE A 19 -1.61 7.57 -2.63
CA ILE A 19 -0.17 7.48 -2.86
C ILE A 19 0.57 7.11 -1.56
N ALA A 20 0.11 7.62 -0.41
CA ALA A 20 0.62 7.24 0.89
C ALA A 20 0.39 5.75 1.18
N ALA A 21 -0.83 5.25 0.98
CA ALA A 21 -1.16 3.85 1.17
C ALA A 21 -0.24 2.93 0.36
N ILE A 22 -0.05 3.22 -0.93
CA ILE A 22 0.84 2.43 -1.82
C ILE A 22 2.28 2.45 -1.31
N ASN A 23 2.81 3.63 -0.97
CA ASN A 23 4.21 3.78 -0.58
C ASN A 23 4.53 3.19 0.79
N ILE A 24 3.63 3.36 1.76
CA ILE A 24 3.79 2.81 3.11
C ILE A 24 3.65 1.29 3.03
N ASP A 25 2.62 0.76 2.36
CA ASP A 25 2.39 -0.69 2.25
C ASP A 25 3.55 -1.42 1.57
N ALA A 26 4.10 -0.87 0.49
CA ALA A 26 5.28 -1.44 -0.17
C ALA A 26 6.50 -1.55 0.77
N ARG A 27 6.67 -0.57 1.67
CA ARG A 27 7.77 -0.53 2.66
C ARG A 27 7.56 -1.48 3.83
N LEU A 28 6.35 -1.99 4.03
CA LEU A 28 6.06 -3.04 5.02
C LEU A 28 6.49 -4.43 4.56
N SER A 29 6.96 -4.58 3.32
CA SER A 29 7.44 -5.86 2.79
C SER A 29 8.66 -6.37 3.58
N PRO A 30 8.61 -7.59 4.16
CA PRO A 30 9.75 -8.18 4.85
C PRO A 30 10.98 -8.37 3.97
N ALA A 31 10.80 -8.43 2.64
CA ALA A 31 11.89 -8.54 1.66
C ALA A 31 12.82 -7.31 1.65
N LEU A 32 12.35 -6.15 2.14
CA LEU A 32 13.17 -4.95 2.28
C LEU A 32 14.02 -4.94 3.57
N GLY A 33 13.80 -5.91 4.46
CA GLY A 33 14.54 -6.08 5.70
C GLY A 33 14.08 -5.17 6.86
N PRO A 34 14.46 -5.51 8.11
CA PRO A 34 13.99 -4.85 9.34
C PRO A 34 14.32 -3.36 9.40
N ALA A 35 15.45 -2.96 8.81
CA ALA A 35 15.85 -1.55 8.75
C ALA A 35 14.84 -0.67 7.98
N VAL A 36 13.97 -1.26 7.15
CA VAL A 36 12.93 -0.53 6.41
C VAL A 36 11.55 -0.75 7.03
N TYR A 37 11.15 -2.01 7.25
CA TYR A 37 9.77 -2.28 7.69
C TYR A 37 9.53 -1.87 9.15
N GLU A 38 10.52 -1.96 10.06
CA GLU A 38 10.32 -1.61 11.48
C GLU A 38 10.10 -0.11 11.69
N PRO A 39 10.93 0.79 11.13
CA PRO A 39 10.66 2.22 11.22
C PRO A 39 9.34 2.59 10.54
N THR A 40 9.01 1.96 9.40
CA THR A 40 7.74 2.20 8.69
C THR A 40 6.54 1.82 9.55
N LEU A 41 6.55 0.65 10.21
CA LEU A 41 5.50 0.23 11.14
C LEU A 41 5.36 1.21 12.31
N ARG A 42 6.48 1.57 12.94
CA ARG A 42 6.45 2.40 14.16
C ARG A 42 6.08 3.85 13.89
N GLN A 43 6.46 4.39 12.73
CA GLN A 43 6.34 5.82 12.44
C GLN A 43 5.22 6.14 11.46
N GLN A 44 4.83 5.23 10.59
CA GLN A 44 3.89 5.48 9.49
C GLN A 44 2.62 4.64 9.57
N CYS A 45 2.51 3.78 10.58
CA CYS A 45 1.31 2.99 10.81
C CYS A 45 0.63 3.33 12.15
N VAL A 46 -0.63 2.92 12.26
CA VAL A 46 -1.45 2.93 13.48
C VAL A 46 -2.12 1.57 13.65
N GLY A 47 -2.59 1.24 14.86
CA GLY A 47 -3.22 -0.05 15.17
C GLY A 47 -2.28 -1.01 15.90
N ASP A 48 -2.42 -2.32 15.66
CA ASP A 48 -1.68 -3.36 16.38
C ASP A 48 -0.29 -3.60 15.77
N ILE A 49 0.63 -2.66 16.04
CA ILE A 49 1.99 -2.69 15.51
C ILE A 49 2.79 -3.89 16.04
N ASP A 50 2.68 -4.17 17.35
CA ASP A 50 3.47 -5.24 17.97
C ASP A 50 2.98 -6.62 17.52
N GLY A 51 1.67 -6.82 17.36
CA GLY A 51 1.11 -8.05 16.80
C GLY A 51 1.58 -8.29 15.35
N VAL A 52 1.67 -7.23 14.55
CA VAL A 52 2.21 -7.32 13.18
C VAL A 52 3.69 -7.70 13.19
N LEU A 53 4.51 -7.06 14.03
CA LEU A 53 5.94 -7.39 14.17
C LEU A 53 6.15 -8.85 14.57
N GLN A 54 5.33 -9.37 15.49
CA GLN A 54 5.40 -10.76 15.93
C GLN A 54 4.96 -11.77 14.85
N ALA A 55 4.07 -11.36 13.95
CA ALA A 55 3.58 -12.21 12.87
C ALA A 55 4.51 -12.25 11.63
N LEU A 56 5.57 -11.44 11.59
CA LEU A 56 6.49 -11.42 10.46
C LEU A 56 7.25 -12.75 10.34
N PRO A 57 7.40 -13.28 9.11
CA PRO A 57 8.12 -14.52 8.90
C PRO A 57 9.61 -14.36 9.26
N THR A 58 10.13 -15.26 10.10
CA THR A 58 11.55 -15.31 10.49
C THR A 58 12.49 -15.69 9.34
N VAL A 59 11.95 -16.29 8.27
CA VAL A 59 12.67 -16.60 7.04
C VAL A 59 11.94 -15.98 5.86
N VAL A 60 12.49 -14.87 5.36
CA VAL A 60 12.05 -14.29 4.10
C VAL A 60 12.78 -15.01 2.98
N ARG A 61 12.07 -15.81 2.18
CA ARG A 61 12.66 -16.34 0.94
C ARG A 61 12.92 -15.16 0.02
N GLN A 62 14.19 -14.86 -0.25
CA GLN A 62 14.52 -13.89 -1.28
C GLN A 62 14.07 -14.45 -2.63
N GLY A 63 13.07 -13.77 -3.18
CA GLY A 63 12.41 -14.13 -4.41
C GLY A 63 11.28 -13.15 -4.61
N THR A 64 11.59 -11.98 -5.15
CA THR A 64 10.61 -11.24 -5.94
C THR A 64 10.77 -11.77 -7.35
N PRO A 65 10.02 -12.80 -7.78
CA PRO A 65 9.88 -13.00 -9.21
C PRO A 65 9.31 -11.68 -9.75
N ASP A 66 9.84 -11.19 -10.87
CA ASP A 66 9.38 -9.93 -11.49
C ASP A 66 7.85 -9.91 -11.69
N SER A 67 7.22 -11.08 -11.66
CA SER A 67 5.79 -11.30 -11.68
C SER A 67 4.99 -10.72 -10.51
N THR A 68 5.62 -10.31 -9.40
CA THR A 68 4.92 -9.65 -8.29
C THR A 68 4.91 -8.13 -8.37
N PHE A 69 5.73 -7.53 -9.23
CA PHE A 69 5.76 -6.07 -9.38
C PHE A 69 4.55 -5.58 -10.17
N PRO A 70 3.84 -4.56 -9.66
CA PRO A 70 2.76 -3.93 -10.41
C PRO A 70 3.27 -3.16 -11.61
N THR A 71 2.65 -3.43 -12.76
CA THR A 71 2.87 -2.71 -14.03
C THR A 71 1.92 -1.52 -14.19
N GLN A 72 0.78 -1.57 -13.51
CA GLN A 72 -0.25 -0.53 -13.47
C GLN A 72 -0.98 -0.61 -12.13
N TYR A 73 -1.29 0.54 -11.56
CA TYR A 73 -2.18 0.66 -10.40
C TYR A 73 -3.50 1.31 -10.80
N TYR A 74 -4.55 0.92 -10.11
CA TYR A 74 -5.86 1.54 -10.14
C TYR A 74 -6.30 1.74 -8.71
N TYR A 75 -7.11 2.75 -8.44
CA TYR A 75 -7.60 3.01 -7.09
C TYR A 75 -9.06 3.43 -7.08
N LYS A 76 -9.69 3.21 -5.92
CA LYS A 76 -11.05 3.65 -5.63
C LYS A 76 -11.14 3.98 -4.14
N ILE A 77 -11.71 5.12 -3.79
CA ILE A 77 -12.15 5.39 -2.42
C ILE A 77 -13.45 4.63 -2.20
N ILE A 78 -13.47 3.73 -1.22
CA ILE A 78 -14.62 2.87 -0.93
C ILE A 78 -15.47 3.41 0.22
N ASP A 79 -14.87 4.13 1.16
CA ASP A 79 -15.54 4.82 2.25
C ASP A 79 -14.65 5.92 2.85
N GLY A 80 -15.23 6.77 3.70
CA GLY A 80 -14.53 7.84 4.41
C GLY A 80 -14.45 9.15 3.60
N SER A 81 -13.69 10.10 4.15
CA SER A 81 -13.44 11.39 3.49
C SER A 81 -12.22 12.09 4.09
N VAL A 82 -11.62 13.00 3.33
CA VAL A 82 -10.56 13.90 3.83
C VAL A 82 -11.03 14.70 5.06
N ALA A 83 -12.29 15.16 5.05
CA ALA A 83 -12.87 15.88 6.19
C ALA A 83 -12.94 15.02 7.46
N ALA A 84 -13.26 13.73 7.31
CA ALA A 84 -13.27 12.76 8.41
C ALA A 84 -11.87 12.32 8.85
N ARG A 85 -10.81 12.74 8.14
CA ARG A 85 -9.40 12.36 8.38
C ARG A 85 -9.16 10.85 8.31
N ALA A 86 -10.03 10.13 7.61
CA ALA A 86 -10.00 8.69 7.46
C ALA A 86 -10.58 8.31 6.10
N LEU A 87 -9.86 7.47 5.36
CA LEU A 87 -10.24 6.98 4.04
C LEU A 87 -9.99 5.47 3.96
N ASP A 88 -10.97 4.75 3.44
CA ASP A 88 -10.79 3.38 3.00
C ASP A 88 -10.54 3.38 1.49
N VAL A 89 -9.42 2.80 1.09
CA VAL A 89 -8.92 2.79 -0.28
C VAL A 89 -8.84 1.35 -0.77
N SER A 90 -9.48 1.05 -1.90
CA SER A 90 -9.19 -0.16 -2.67
C SER A 90 -8.16 0.17 -3.74
N ILE A 91 -7.03 -0.52 -3.71
CA ILE A 91 -5.94 -0.43 -4.69
C ILE A 91 -5.95 -1.73 -5.49
N VAL A 92 -5.99 -1.64 -6.80
CA VAL A 92 -5.88 -2.78 -7.71
C VAL A 92 -4.59 -2.68 -8.50
N ALA A 93 -3.81 -3.75 -8.50
CA ALA A 93 -2.51 -3.83 -9.13
C ALA A 93 -2.50 -4.90 -10.23
N ALA A 94 -2.10 -4.49 -11.44
CA ALA A 94 -1.81 -5.40 -12.53
C ALA A 94 -0.39 -5.97 -12.36
N THR A 95 -0.29 -7.19 -11.83
CA THR A 95 0.99 -7.92 -11.75
C THR A 95 0.99 -9.09 -12.73
N PRO A 96 2.12 -9.50 -13.32
CA PRO A 96 2.14 -10.68 -14.17
C PRO A 96 1.58 -11.93 -13.47
N GLN A 97 1.81 -12.09 -12.17
CA GLN A 97 1.22 -13.17 -11.38
C GLN A 97 -0.32 -13.09 -11.32
N ALA A 98 -0.89 -11.92 -11.03
CA ALA A 98 -2.34 -11.78 -10.93
C ALA A 98 -3.02 -11.97 -12.30
N THR A 99 -2.39 -11.45 -13.36
CA THR A 99 -2.92 -11.59 -14.73
C THR A 99 -2.89 -13.04 -15.21
N GLN A 100 -1.87 -13.84 -14.84
CA GLN A 100 -1.85 -15.28 -15.08
C GLN A 100 -2.97 -16.04 -14.36
N LEU A 101 -3.43 -15.51 -13.22
CA LEU A 101 -4.60 -16.01 -12.47
C LEU A 101 -5.93 -15.44 -12.99
N GLY A 102 -5.92 -14.71 -14.11
CA GLY A 102 -7.12 -14.18 -14.75
C GLY A 102 -7.66 -12.88 -14.16
N GLY A 103 -6.84 -12.10 -13.45
CA GLY A 103 -7.30 -10.86 -12.85
C GLY A 103 -6.19 -9.92 -12.37
N TYR A 104 -6.49 -9.19 -11.32
CA TYR A 104 -5.66 -8.17 -10.69
C TYR A 104 -5.57 -8.43 -9.19
N ALA A 105 -4.46 -8.04 -8.56
CA ALA A 105 -4.32 -8.12 -7.12
C ALA A 105 -5.00 -6.90 -6.47
N GLU A 106 -6.03 -7.11 -5.67
CA GLU A 106 -6.69 -6.07 -4.89
C GLU A 106 -6.16 -6.03 -3.46
N LEU A 107 -5.85 -4.82 -2.99
CA LEU A 107 -5.40 -4.49 -1.65
C LEU A 107 -6.34 -3.41 -1.09
N THR A 108 -7.06 -3.72 -0.01
CA THR A 108 -7.84 -2.72 0.73
C THR A 108 -7.02 -2.16 1.87
N ARG A 109 -6.98 -0.83 2.01
CA ARG A 109 -6.17 -0.10 2.98
C ARG A 109 -6.99 1.01 3.62
N THR A 110 -6.96 1.10 4.94
CA THR A 110 -7.49 2.23 5.69
C THR A 110 -6.34 3.17 6.02
N VAL A 111 -6.48 4.46 5.73
CA VAL A 111 -5.48 5.49 6.05
C VAL A 111 -6.09 6.63 6.87
N TYR A 112 -5.27 7.21 7.74
CA TYR A 112 -5.66 8.30 8.63
C TYR A 112 -4.73 9.49 8.46
N TRP A 113 -5.28 10.70 8.39
CA TRP A 113 -4.46 11.91 8.43
C TRP A 113 -4.13 12.24 9.88
N TYR A 114 -2.84 12.25 10.23
CA TYR A 114 -2.38 12.50 11.58
C TYR A 114 -1.05 13.24 11.60
N GLN A 115 -0.97 14.32 12.39
CA GLN A 115 0.24 15.12 12.59
C GLN A 115 0.94 15.55 11.28
N GLY A 116 0.16 15.87 10.25
CA GLY A 116 0.68 16.43 9.00
C GLY A 116 1.05 15.42 7.93
N ASP A 117 0.67 14.14 8.09
CA ASP A 117 0.81 13.13 7.05
C ASP A 117 -0.24 12.01 7.16
N TRP A 118 -0.34 11.19 6.11
CA TRP A 118 -1.16 9.99 6.12
C TRP A 118 -0.44 8.81 6.79
N LYS A 119 -1.15 8.09 7.66
CA LYS A 119 -0.71 6.85 8.31
C LYS A 119 -1.58 5.68 7.89
N LEU A 120 -0.99 4.50 7.76
CA LEU A 120 -1.66 3.26 7.38
C LEU A 120 -2.19 2.49 8.60
N GLN A 121 -3.42 2.01 8.57
CA GLN A 121 -3.90 1.08 9.59
C GLN A 121 -3.31 -0.32 9.38
N VAL A 122 -2.79 -0.91 10.46
CA VAL A 122 -2.35 -2.30 10.51
C VAL A 122 -3.04 -3.05 11.66
N PRO A 123 -3.30 -4.36 11.53
CA PRO A 123 -3.01 -5.23 10.38
C PRO A 123 -3.90 -4.91 9.17
N THR A 124 -3.39 -5.20 7.97
CA THR A 124 -4.13 -5.00 6.71
C THR A 124 -4.86 -6.28 6.28
N PRO A 125 -6.02 -6.16 5.61
CA PRO A 125 -6.68 -7.30 4.98
C PRO A 125 -5.79 -8.01 3.97
N ARG A 126 -5.96 -9.33 3.85
CA ARG A 126 -5.23 -10.13 2.85
C ARG A 126 -5.60 -9.70 1.43
N PRO A 127 -4.62 -9.62 0.51
CA PRO A 127 -4.90 -9.40 -0.90
C PRO A 127 -5.79 -10.49 -1.50
N ARG A 128 -6.60 -10.14 -2.49
CA ARG A 128 -7.44 -11.07 -3.27
C ARG A 128 -7.33 -10.80 -4.76
N ILE A 129 -7.79 -11.73 -5.59
CA ILE A 129 -7.91 -11.53 -7.03
C ILE A 129 -9.27 -10.93 -7.37
N VAL A 130 -9.28 -9.90 -8.22
CA VAL A 130 -10.47 -9.34 -8.85
C VAL A 130 -10.35 -9.41 -10.37
N ASN A 131 -11.47 -9.54 -11.06
CA ASN A 131 -11.52 -9.74 -12.51
C ASN A 131 -11.87 -8.47 -13.32
N SER A 132 -12.13 -7.34 -12.64
CA SER A 132 -12.45 -6.07 -13.29
C SER A 132 -11.82 -4.89 -12.55
N THR A 133 -11.57 -3.81 -13.28
CA THR A 133 -11.18 -2.48 -12.77
C THR A 133 -12.30 -1.45 -12.98
N ASP A 134 -13.52 -1.89 -13.30
CA ASP A 134 -14.66 -1.00 -13.50
C ASP A 134 -14.94 -0.16 -12.25
N GLY A 135 -15.04 1.16 -12.44
CA GLY A 135 -15.22 2.12 -11.36
C GLY A 135 -13.95 2.44 -10.56
N TYR A 136 -12.77 1.98 -11.01
CA TYR A 136 -11.48 2.43 -10.50
C TYR A 136 -10.90 3.54 -11.39
N THR A 137 -10.13 4.42 -10.76
CA THR A 137 -9.33 5.45 -11.44
C THR A 137 -7.92 4.90 -11.69
N PRO A 138 -7.38 4.98 -12.92
CA PRO A 138 -6.00 4.59 -13.18
C PRO A 138 -5.03 5.56 -12.50
N LEU A 139 -4.06 5.01 -11.76
CA LEU A 139 -2.94 5.78 -11.20
C LEU A 139 -1.74 5.57 -12.14
N GLY A 140 -1.27 6.65 -12.77
CA GLY A 140 -0.42 6.61 -13.97
C GLY A 140 0.61 5.49 -14.07
N GLY A 141 0.66 4.84 -15.23
CA GLY A 141 1.82 4.09 -15.74
C GLY A 141 2.62 4.99 -16.69
N ARG A 142 3.93 4.74 -16.84
CA ARG A 142 4.81 5.52 -17.75
C ARG A 142 4.13 5.77 -19.12
N PRO A 143 4.31 6.95 -19.75
CA PRO A 143 4.22 7.01 -21.20
C PRO A 143 5.25 6.02 -21.75
N HIS A 144 4.84 5.12 -22.63
CA HIS A 144 5.80 4.43 -23.48
C HIS A 144 6.56 5.51 -24.26
N ALA A 145 7.88 5.59 -24.05
CA ALA A 145 8.79 6.25 -24.99
C ALA A 145 8.98 5.35 -26.21
#